data_AF-A0A260ZVF9-F1
#
_entry.id   AF-A0A260ZVF9-F1
#
_cell.length_a   1.000
_cell.length_b   1.000
_cell.length_c   1.000
_cell.angle_alpha   90.00
_cell.angle_beta   90.00
_cell.angle_gamma   90.00
#
_symmetry.space_group_name_H-M   'P 1'
#
loop_
_entity.id
_entity.type
_entity.pdbx_description
1 polymer ?
#
loop_
_entity_poly.entity_id
_entity_poly.type
_entity_poly.pdbx_seq_one_letter_code
_entity_poly.pdbx_strand_id
1 'polypeptide(L)'
;FSLVIIALIGFSLCRPDHQSRNCKAYRRPALNEVLTRICLLCHEMFSVDQPNLAAECSSNCFRNPAFNKCLNFFRPKFSPFMIS
;
A
#
# COMPACT_ATOMS: atom_id res chain seq x y z
N PHE A 1 26.17 10.19 -19.66
CA PHE A 1 25.48 8.90 -19.87
C PHE A 1 24.89 8.31 -18.59
N SER A 2 25.50 8.46 -17.42
CA SER A 2 25.03 7.85 -16.17
C SER A 2 23.79 8.50 -15.52
N LEU A 3 23.53 9.80 -15.73
CA LEU A 3 22.40 10.50 -15.11
C LEU A 3 21.04 10.23 -15.79
N VAL A 4 21.05 9.92 -17.09
CA VAL A 4 19.83 9.66 -17.87
C VAL A 4 19.19 8.33 -17.46
N ILE A 5 20.01 7.34 -17.10
CA ILE A 5 19.55 6.01 -16.66
C ILE A 5 18.85 6.12 -15.29
N ILE A 6 19.39 6.89 -14.35
CA ILE A 6 18.77 7.07 -13.01
C ILE A 6 17.40 7.73 -13.12
N ALA A 7 17.24 8.71 -14.03
CA ALA A 7 15.95 9.33 -14.30
C ALA A 7 14.94 8.30 -14.86
N LEU A 8 15.32 7.51 -15.88
CA LEU A 8 14.39 6.56 -16.52
C LEU A 8 13.92 5.43 -15.58
N ILE A 9 14.79 4.96 -14.68
CA ILE A 9 14.41 3.95 -13.68
C ILE A 9 13.52 4.60 -12.59
N GLY A 10 13.81 5.85 -12.19
CA GLY A 10 13.02 6.62 -11.22
C GLY A 10 11.61 6.99 -11.70
N PHE A 11 11.39 7.14 -13.00
CA PHE A 11 10.08 7.50 -13.57
C PHE A 11 9.09 6.32 -13.68
N SER A 12 9.55 5.05 -13.61
CA SER A 12 8.66 3.89 -13.85
C SER A 12 7.87 3.42 -12.63
N LEU A 13 8.07 3.97 -11.43
CA LEU A 13 7.39 3.52 -10.20
C LEU A 13 6.09 4.27 -9.86
N CYS A 14 5.75 5.33 -10.59
CA CYS A 14 4.45 5.97 -10.46
C CYS A 14 3.80 6.05 -11.83
N ARG A 15 3.20 4.95 -12.30
CA ARG A 15 2.21 5.02 -13.38
C ARG A 15 1.00 5.77 -12.80
N PRO A 16 0.68 6.99 -13.25
CA PRO A 16 -0.53 7.65 -12.79
C PRO A 16 -1.70 6.93 -13.45
N ASP A 17 -2.22 5.91 -12.77
CA ASP A 17 -3.50 5.32 -13.13
C ASP A 17 -4.53 6.46 -13.18
N HIS A 18 -5.35 6.51 -14.22
CA HIS A 18 -6.29 7.62 -14.42
C HIS A 18 -7.26 7.80 -13.21
N GLN A 19 -7.43 6.76 -12.38
CA GLN A 19 -8.16 6.79 -11.10
C GLN A 19 -7.45 7.61 -10.00
N SER A 20 -6.16 7.93 -10.17
CA SER A 20 -5.29 8.65 -9.24
C SER A 20 -5.68 10.11 -9.01
N ARG A 21 -6.28 10.80 -10.00
CA ARG A 21 -6.57 12.25 -9.89
C ARG A 21 -7.52 12.63 -8.73
N ASN A 22 -8.36 11.70 -8.27
CA ASN A 22 -9.31 11.93 -7.18
C ASN A 22 -9.04 11.12 -5.90
N CYS A 23 -7.92 10.39 -5.83
CA CYS A 23 -7.58 9.64 -4.64
C CYS A 23 -7.07 10.57 -3.53
N LYS A 24 -7.82 10.68 -2.42
CA LYS A 24 -7.44 11.51 -1.27
C LYS A 24 -6.11 11.07 -0.64
N ALA A 25 -5.79 9.77 -0.69
CA ALA A 25 -4.54 9.24 -0.17
C ALA A 25 -3.33 9.78 -0.94
N TYR A 26 -3.37 9.80 -2.27
CA TYR A 26 -2.27 10.29 -3.10
C TYR A 26 -2.00 11.79 -2.94
N ARG A 27 -3.01 12.58 -2.53
CA ARG A 27 -2.84 14.01 -2.22
C ARG A 27 -2.08 14.26 -0.91
N ARG A 28 -1.92 13.24 -0.06
CA ARG A 28 -1.22 13.33 1.23
C ARG A 28 -0.08 12.30 1.24
N PRO A 29 1.17 12.68 0.89
CA PRO A 29 2.26 11.72 0.70
C PRO A 29 2.52 10.85 1.92
N ALA A 30 2.47 11.43 3.14
CA ALA A 30 2.62 10.68 4.37
C ALA A 30 1.51 9.62 4.58
N LEU A 31 0.26 9.94 4.23
CA LEU A 31 -0.83 8.97 4.29
C LEU A 31 -0.63 7.87 3.24
N ASN A 32 -0.29 8.24 2.01
CA ASN A 32 -0.03 7.27 0.95
C ASN A 32 1.08 6.29 1.33
N GLU A 33 2.16 6.78 1.92
CA GLU A 33 3.28 5.96 2.38
C GLU A 33 2.83 4.91 3.40
N VAL A 34 2.06 5.33 4.42
CA VAL A 34 1.52 4.42 5.43
C VAL A 34 0.62 3.35 4.81
N LEU A 35 -0.30 3.74 3.93
CA LEU A 35 -1.23 2.81 3.29
C LEU A 35 -0.50 1.81 2.38
N THR A 36 0.51 2.29 1.64
CA THR A 36 1.36 1.46 0.79
C THR A 36 2.17 0.47 1.64
N ARG A 37 2.73 0.93 2.77
CA ARG A 37 3.50 0.08 3.68
C ARG A 37 2.65 -1.04 4.29
N ILE A 38 1.39 -0.75 4.65
CA ILE A 38 0.44 -1.78 5.10
C ILE A 38 0.27 -2.87 4.04
N CYS A 39 0.10 -2.50 2.76
CA CYS A 39 -0.04 -3.46 1.68
C CYS A 39 1.21 -4.32 1.47
N LEU A 40 2.41 -3.73 1.57
CA LEU A 40 3.68 -4.45 1.41
C LEU A 40 3.90 -5.45 2.54
N LEU A 41 3.74 -5.02 3.80
CA LEU A 41 3.91 -5.90 4.96
C LEU A 41 2.87 -7.04 4.96
N CYS A 42 1.63 -6.72 4.60
CA CYS A 42 0.58 -7.72 4.44
C CYS A 42 0.94 -8.75 3.35
N HIS A 43 1.43 -8.28 2.20
CA HIS A 43 1.88 -9.17 1.14
C HIS A 43 3.03 -10.05 1.59
N GLU A 44 4.03 -9.53 2.29
CA GLU A 44 5.16 -10.32 2.78
C GLU A 44 4.69 -11.53 3.61
N MET A 45 3.74 -11.32 4.51
CA MET A 45 3.17 -12.39 5.36
C MET A 45 2.34 -13.42 4.60
N PHE A 46 1.69 -13.03 3.50
CA PHE A 46 0.75 -13.89 2.76
C PHE A 46 1.20 -14.18 1.31
N SER A 47 2.47 -13.95 1.01
CA SER A 47 3.01 -13.95 -0.36
C SER A 47 2.91 -15.31 -1.05
N VAL A 48 2.99 -16.40 -0.27
CA VAL A 48 2.88 -17.78 -0.76
C VAL A 48 1.47 -18.05 -1.29
N ASP A 49 0.43 -17.66 -0.54
CA ASP A 49 -0.96 -17.95 -0.90
C ASP A 49 -1.58 -16.87 -1.81
N GLN A 50 -1.13 -15.62 -1.68
CA GLN A 50 -1.68 -14.45 -2.36
C GLN A 50 -0.54 -13.58 -2.94
N PRO A 51 0.08 -14.00 -4.07
CA PRO A 51 1.23 -13.33 -4.65
C PRO A 51 0.91 -11.91 -5.17
N ASN A 52 -0.35 -11.64 -5.54
CA ASN A 52 -0.78 -10.33 -6.05
C ASN A 52 -1.35 -9.40 -4.97
N LEU A 53 -1.27 -9.79 -3.68
CA LEU A 53 -1.94 -9.09 -2.59
C LEU A 53 -1.55 -7.61 -2.47
N ALA A 54 -0.28 -7.25 -2.75
CA ALA A 54 0.17 -5.86 -2.69
C ALA A 54 -0.54 -4.97 -3.73
N ALA A 55 -0.66 -5.47 -4.97
CA ALA A 55 -1.32 -4.75 -6.06
C ALA A 55 -2.83 -4.66 -5.82
N GLU A 56 -3.46 -5.74 -5.39
CA GLU A 56 -4.88 -5.76 -5.04
C GLU A 56 -5.20 -4.81 -3.88
N CYS A 57 -4.36 -4.82 -2.84
CA CYS A 57 -4.50 -3.95 -1.67
C CYS A 57 -4.39 -2.46 -2.02
N SER A 58 -3.46 -2.08 -2.90
CA SER A 58 -3.25 -0.68 -3.32
C SER A 58 -4.23 -0.20 -4.40
N SER A 59 -5.03 -1.11 -4.98
CA SER A 59 -6.00 -0.80 -6.03
C SER A 59 -7.16 0.09 -5.56
N ASN A 60 -7.83 0.75 -6.50
CA ASN A 60 -9.04 1.54 -6.24
C ASN A 60 -8.89 2.55 -5.09
N CYS A 61 -7.73 3.22 -4.99
CA CYS A 61 -7.45 4.17 -3.91
C CYS A 61 -7.61 3.54 -2.50
N PHE A 62 -7.12 2.30 -2.31
CA PHE A 62 -7.25 1.55 -1.06
C PHE A 62 -8.71 1.28 -0.63
N ARG A 63 -9.69 1.47 -1.54
CA ARG A 63 -11.11 1.18 -1.31
C ARG A 63 -11.47 -0.18 -1.87
N ASN A 64 -10.91 -1.21 -1.26
CA ASN A 64 -11.13 -2.58 -1.66
C ASN A 64 -11.10 -3.52 -0.44
N PRO A 65 -11.66 -4.74 -0.55
CA PRO A 65 -11.67 -5.70 0.54
C PRO A 65 -10.27 -6.16 0.99
N ALA A 66 -9.29 -6.24 0.07
CA ALA A 66 -7.94 -6.66 0.40
C ALA A 66 -7.25 -5.68 1.36
N PHE A 67 -7.40 -4.37 1.13
CA PHE A 67 -6.91 -3.34 2.03
C PHE A 67 -7.54 -3.46 3.42
N ASN A 68 -8.86 -3.65 3.52
CA ASN A 68 -9.54 -3.82 4.80
C ASN A 68 -9.06 -5.07 5.56
N LYS A 69 -8.85 -6.18 4.85
CA LYS A 69 -8.28 -7.42 5.41
C LYS A 69 -6.88 -7.16 5.97
N CYS A 70 -6.01 -6.50 5.21
CA CYS A 70 -4.66 -6.15 5.63
C CYS A 70 -4.65 -5.18 6.82
N LEU A 71 -5.48 -4.14 6.78
CA LEU A 71 -5.60 -3.18 7.88
C LEU A 71 -6.05 -3.89 9.17
N ASN A 72 -7.05 -4.77 9.09
CA ASN A 72 -7.57 -5.50 10.25
C ASN A 72 -6.54 -6.43 10.88
N PHE A 73 -5.55 -6.91 10.12
CA PHE A 73 -4.46 -7.69 10.67
C PHE A 73 -3.57 -6.86 11.61
N PHE A 74 -3.28 -5.61 11.24
CA PHE A 74 -2.45 -4.70 12.03
C PHE A 74 -3.22 -3.92 13.10
N ARG A 75 -4.56 -3.95 13.07
CA ARG A 75 -5.36 -3.28 14.10
C ARG A 75 -5.13 -3.98 15.44
N PRO A 76 -4.75 -3.24 16.49
CA PRO A 76 -4.74 -3.80 17.82
C PRO A 76 -6.16 -4.26 18.14
N LYS A 77 -6.32 -5.56 18.35
CA LYS A 77 -7.54 -6.08 18.96
C LYS A 77 -7.46 -5.59 20.39
N PHE A 78 -8.43 -4.78 20.82
CA PHE A 78 -8.58 -4.45 22.24
C PHE A 78 -8.81 -5.77 22.99
N SER A 79 -7.72 -6.39 23.43
CA SER A 79 -7.74 -7.38 24.48
C SER A 79 -7.65 -6.59 25.77
N PRO A 80 -8.59 -6.74 26.72
CA PRO A 80 -8.59 -6.00 27.99
C PRO A 80 -7.36 -6.26 28.88
N PHE A 81 -6.35 -7.00 28.40
CA PHE A 81 -5.15 -7.39 29.13
C PHE A 81 -3.89 -6.54 28.87
N MET A 82 -3.88 -5.61 27.92
CA MET A 82 -2.69 -4.76 27.64
C MET A 82 -2.84 -3.31 28.10
N ILE A 83 -3.53 -3.12 29.23
CA ILE A 83 -3.47 -1.89 30.03
C ILE A 83 -3.03 -2.33 31.43
N SER A 84 -1.74 -2.61 31.59
CA SER A 84 -1.11 -2.79 32.90
C SER A 84 0.22 -2.05 32.93
#